data_AF-A0A7V3BKE6-F1
#
_entry.id   AF-A0A7V3BKE6-F1
#
_cell.length_a   1.000
_cell.length_b   1.000
_cell.length_c   1.000
_cell.angle_alpha   90.00
_cell.angle_beta   90.00
_cell.angle_gamma   90.00
#
_symmetry.space_group_name_H-M   'P 1'
#
loop_
_entity.id
_entity.type
_entity.pdbx_description
1 polymer ?
#
loop_
_entity_poly.entity_id
_entity_poly.type
_entity_poly.pdbx_seq_one_letter_code
_entity_poly.pdbx_strand_id
1 'polypeptide(L)'
;MRTKVSVKGQIVIPADLRAKYSIAPGDVVDVCDGEGKILVFPLPKDVIKAGRGFLKGSTSLTKALLTARAAEKVLEELPTRAQKQTSKKPR
;
A
#
# COMPACT_ATOMS: atom_id res chain seq x y z
N MET A 1 17.52 23.90 5.78
CA MET A 1 18.10 23.34 7.02
C MET A 1 19.17 22.32 6.64
N ARG A 2 20.33 22.31 7.28
CA ARG A 2 21.43 21.38 6.98
C ARG A 2 21.88 20.73 8.30
N THR A 3 22.17 19.44 8.28
CA THR A 3 22.65 18.69 9.45
C THR A 3 23.93 17.99 9.07
N LYS A 4 24.87 17.85 10.02
CA LYS A 4 26.13 17.17 9.80
C LYS A 4 25.96 15.69 10.15
N VAL A 5 26.49 14.83 9.29
CA VAL A 5 26.55 13.39 9.55
C VAL A 5 27.60 13.13 10.63
N SER A 6 27.23 12.38 11.65
CA SER A 6 28.17 11.93 12.68
C SER A 6 29.19 10.93 12.13
N VAL A 7 30.28 10.68 12.87
CA VAL A 7 31.29 9.67 12.50
C VAL A 7 30.69 8.27 12.30
N LYS A 8 29.60 7.97 13.00
CA LYS A 8 28.88 6.69 12.90
C LYS A 8 27.82 6.66 11.78
N GLY A 9 27.73 7.69 10.95
CA GLY A 9 26.72 7.79 9.88
C GLY A 9 25.34 8.25 10.35
N GLN A 10 25.16 8.60 11.62
CA GLN A 10 23.87 9.07 12.14
C GLN A 10 23.59 10.52 11.73
N ILE A 11 22.33 10.81 11.42
CA ILE A 11 21.81 12.14 11.09
C ILE A 11 20.80 12.54 12.15
N VAL A 12 20.94 13.75 12.70
CA VAL A 12 19.97 14.26 13.69
C VAL A 12 18.77 14.86 12.94
N ILE A 13 17.57 14.35 13.22
CA ILE A 13 16.31 14.92 12.71
C ILE A 13 15.97 16.17 13.55
N PRO A 14 15.94 17.37 12.97
CA PRO A 14 15.71 18.59 13.74
C PRO A 14 14.29 18.67 14.30
N ALA A 15 14.12 19.47 15.36
CA ALA A 15 12.90 19.51 16.18
C ALA A 15 11.64 19.77 15.34
N ASP A 16 11.70 20.68 14.37
CA ASP A 16 10.55 21.04 13.53
C ASP A 16 10.03 19.85 12.72
N LEU A 17 10.93 19.01 12.19
CA LEU A 17 10.55 17.80 11.46
C LEU A 17 10.04 16.71 12.40
N ARG A 18 10.64 16.56 13.59
CA ARG A 18 10.14 15.61 14.60
C ARG A 18 8.72 15.97 15.04
N ALA A 19 8.43 17.25 15.26
CA ALA A 19 7.08 17.71 15.62
C ALA A 19 6.09 17.47 14.48
N LYS A 20 6.47 17.80 13.23
CA LYS A 20 5.61 17.62 12.06
C LYS A 20 5.21 16.16 11.82
N TYR A 21 6.15 15.23 12.00
CA TYR A 21 5.93 13.79 11.77
C TYR A 21 5.69 12.99 13.05
N SER A 22 5.50 13.67 14.19
CA SER A 22 5.26 13.04 15.51
C SER A 22 6.29 11.96 15.88
N ILE A 23 7.57 12.18 15.56
CA ILE A 23 8.66 11.25 15.85
C ILE A 23 9.18 11.52 17.26
N ALA A 24 8.94 10.58 18.18
CA ALA A 24 9.43 10.64 19.55
C ALA A 24 10.71 9.78 19.74
N PRO A 25 11.51 10.05 20.78
CA PRO A 25 12.62 9.17 21.15
C PRO A 25 12.15 7.73 21.38
N GLY A 26 12.83 6.76 20.77
CA GLY A 26 12.49 5.35 20.85
C GLY A 26 11.50 4.87 19.79
N ASP A 27 11.01 5.76 18.92
CA ASP A 27 10.17 5.37 17.78
C ASP A 27 11.01 4.65 16.72
N VAL A 28 10.43 3.62 16.11
CA VAL A 28 11.04 2.92 14.99
C VAL A 28 10.64 3.64 13.71
N VAL A 29 11.62 3.87 12.83
CA VAL A 29 11.41 4.46 11.52
C VAL A 29 11.84 3.46 10.46
N ASP A 30 11.07 3.40 9.37
CA ASP A 30 11.46 2.68 8.18
C ASP A 30 12.28 3.62 7.28
N VAL A 31 13.34 3.09 6.67
CA VAL A 31 14.29 3.86 5.86
C VAL A 31 14.39 3.19 4.50
N CYS A 32 13.94 3.90 3.46
CA CYS A 32 13.93 3.40 2.10
C CYS A 32 14.77 4.31 1.19
N ASP A 33 15.36 3.72 0.16
CA ASP A 33 15.97 4.48 -0.94
C ASP A 33 14.89 4.85 -1.97
N GLY A 34 14.94 6.08 -2.47
CA GLY A 34 14.04 6.56 -3.51
C GLY A 34 14.69 7.65 -4.35
N GLU A 35 14.97 7.37 -5.63
CA GLU A 35 15.46 8.34 -6.62
C GLU A 35 16.62 9.23 -6.13
N GLY A 36 17.60 8.63 -5.45
CA GLY A 36 18.76 9.37 -4.91
C GLY A 36 18.44 10.17 -3.63
N LYS A 37 17.34 9.86 -2.96
CA LYS A 37 16.92 10.43 -1.67
C LYS A 37 16.67 9.30 -0.68
N ILE A 38 16.98 9.58 0.57
CA ILE A 38 16.62 8.71 1.68
C ILE A 38 15.23 9.13 2.16
N LEU A 39 14.26 8.22 2.08
CA LEU A 39 12.91 8.38 2.59
C LEU A 39 12.84 7.77 3.98
N VAL A 40 12.24 8.49 4.93
CA VAL A 40 12.10 8.04 6.32
C VAL A 40 10.63 8.07 6.70
N PHE A 41 10.08 6.93 7.08
CA PHE A 41 8.68 6.77 7.45
C PHE A 41 8.56 6.43 8.94
N PRO A 42 7.83 7.22 9.74
CA PRO A 42 7.55 6.84 11.12
C PRO A 42 6.64 5.61 11.16
N LEU A 43 7.02 4.59 11.92
CA LEU A 43 6.17 3.43 12.14
C LEU A 43 5.32 3.62 13.40
N PRO A 44 4.02 3.28 13.36
CA PRO A 44 3.19 3.32 14.54
C PRO A 44 3.65 2.31 15.58
N LYS A 45 3.71 2.72 16.86
CA LYS A 45 4.10 1.85 17.98
C LYS A 45 3.20 0.63 18.14
N ASP A 46 1.91 0.81 17.88
CA ASP A 46 0.90 -0.23 17.96
C ASP A 46 0.22 -0.37 16.60
N VAL A 47 0.75 -1.28 15.79
CA VAL A 47 0.25 -1.59 14.44
C VAL A 47 -1.20 -2.06 14.45
N ILE A 48 -1.64 -2.74 15.53
CA ILE A 48 -3.01 -3.26 15.65
C ILE A 48 -3.97 -2.10 15.90
N LYS A 49 -3.66 -1.22 16.84
CA LYS A 49 -4.48 -0.02 17.08
C LYS A 49 -4.50 0.91 15.87
N ALA A 50 -3.35 1.11 15.22
CA ALA A 50 -3.26 1.97 14.04
C ALA A 50 -4.07 1.41 12.85
N GLY A 51 -4.05 0.08 12.64
CA GLY A 51 -4.79 -0.57 11.56
C GLY A 51 -6.29 -0.79 11.87
N ARG A 52 -6.70 -0.69 13.13
CA ARG A 52 -8.09 -0.97 13.54
C ARG A 52 -9.04 0.03 12.91
N GLY A 53 -9.96 -0.47 12.08
CA GLY A 53 -10.96 0.36 11.42
C GLY A 53 -10.50 1.00 10.11
N PHE A 54 -9.32 0.63 9.59
CA PHE A 54 -8.83 1.08 8.28
C PHE A 54 -9.82 0.81 7.13
N LEU A 55 -10.58 -0.29 7.24
CA LEU A 55 -11.59 -0.71 6.26
C LEU A 55 -13.01 -0.24 6.62
N LYS A 56 -13.14 0.63 7.63
CA LYS A 56 -14.43 1.17 8.07
C LYS A 56 -14.76 2.39 7.20
N GLY A 57 -15.68 2.22 6.25
CA GLY A 57 -16.12 3.28 5.34
C GLY A 57 -17.61 3.19 5.01
N SER A 58 -18.08 4.05 4.11
CA SER A 58 -19.47 4.08 3.64
C SER A 58 -19.86 2.78 2.90
N THR A 59 -18.91 2.19 2.17
CA THR A 59 -19.08 0.90 1.51
C THR A 59 -18.67 -0.22 2.45
N SER A 60 -19.56 -1.18 2.68
CA SER A 60 -19.22 -2.41 3.38
C SER A 60 -18.26 -3.24 2.52
N LEU A 61 -17.03 -3.44 3.00
CA LEU A 61 -16.02 -4.28 2.33
C LEU A 61 -16.56 -5.68 2.04
N THR A 62 -17.29 -6.27 2.99
CA THR A 62 -17.91 -7.59 2.82
C THR A 62 -18.85 -7.61 1.63
N LYS A 63 -19.70 -6.58 1.46
CA LYS A 63 -20.58 -6.47 0.30
C LYS A 63 -19.79 -6.31 -0.99
N ALA A 64 -18.77 -5.46 -1.01
CA ALA A 64 -17.93 -5.25 -2.19
C ALA A 64 -17.24 -6.55 -2.65
N LEU A 65 -16.70 -7.33 -1.71
CA LEU A 65 -16.08 -8.63 -1.99
C LEU A 65 -17.10 -9.66 -2.51
N LEU A 66 -18.31 -9.71 -1.93
CA LEU A 66 -19.37 -10.60 -2.40
C LEU A 66 -19.83 -10.25 -3.83
N THR A 67 -19.98 -8.95 -4.13
CA THR A 67 -20.34 -8.50 -5.49
C THR A 67 -19.25 -8.86 -6.50
N ALA A 68 -17.98 -8.63 -6.17
CA ALA A 68 -16.86 -9.02 -7.03
C ALA A 68 -16.86 -10.53 -7.31
N ARG A 69 -17.11 -11.35 -6.27
CA ARG A 69 -17.17 -12.81 -6.42
C ARG A 69 -18.34 -13.29 -7.28
N ALA A 70 -19.50 -12.62 -7.20
CA ALA A 70 -20.64 -12.93 -8.04
C ALA A 70 -20.36 -12.59 -9.52
N ALA A 71 -19.76 -11.43 -9.78
CA ALA A 71 -19.38 -11.03 -11.15
C ALA A 71 -18.36 -11.98 -11.78
N GLU A 72 -17.38 -12.45 -10.99
CA GLU A 72 -16.39 -13.42 -11.44
C GLU A 72 -17.03 -14.76 -11.84
N LYS A 73 -17.97 -15.29 -11.03
CA LYS A 73 -18.71 -16.51 -11.37
C LYS A 73 -19.49 -16.39 -12.67
N VAL A 74 -20.15 -15.26 -12.89
CA VAL A 74 -20.88 -15.00 -14.15
C VAL A 74 -19.90 -15.06 -15.33
N LEU A 75 -18.71 -14.46 -15.19
CA LEU A 75 -17.68 -14.49 -16.24
C LEU A 75 -17.15 -15.90 -16.52
N GLU A 76 -16.96 -16.72 -15.48
CA GLU A 76 -16.53 -18.13 -15.61
C GLU A 76 -17.61 -19.02 -16.25
N GLU A 77 -18.89 -18.76 -15.97
CA GLU A 77 -20.03 -19.52 -16.51
C GLU A 77 -20.41 -19.12 -17.95
N LEU A 78 -19.91 -17.98 -18.45
CA LEU A 78 -20.11 -17.61 -19.85
C LEU A 78 -19.46 -18.68 -20.75
N PRO A 79 -20.21 -19.26 -21.69
CA PRO A 79 -19.65 -20.27 -22.57
C PRO A 79 -18.51 -19.65 -23.38
N THR A 80 -17.32 -20.22 -23.25
CA THR A 80 -16.12 -19.92 -24.05
C THR A 80 -16.36 -20.35 -25.51
N ARG A 81 -17.34 -19.74 -26.20
CA ARG A 81 -17.82 -20.17 -27.52
C ARG A 81 -17.33 -19.34 -28.69
N ALA A 82 -16.51 -18.32 -28.47
CA ALA A 82 -16.12 -17.39 -29.53
C ALA A 82 -14.67 -17.56 -30.08
N GLN A 83 -14.08 -18.77 -30.06
CA GLN A 83 -12.73 -18.98 -30.66
C GLN A 83 -12.62 -20.13 -31.68
N LYS A 84 -13.72 -20.80 -32.07
CA LYS A 84 -13.64 -21.94 -33.00
C LYS A 84 -14.36 -21.81 -34.36
N GLN A 85 -14.80 -20.61 -34.76
CA GLN A 85 -15.55 -20.45 -36.03
C GLN A 85 -14.86 -19.65 -37.15
N THR A 86 -13.65 -19.10 -36.98
CA THR A 86 -12.97 -18.39 -38.09
C THR A 86 -11.96 -19.23 -38.89
N SER A 87 -11.72 -20.51 -38.56
CA SER A 87 -10.72 -21.35 -39.25
C SER A 87 -11.27 -22.39 -40.24
N LYS A 88 -12.56 -22.35 -40.60
CA LYS A 88 -13.08 -23.24 -41.66
C LYS A 88 -14.19 -22.58 -42.48
N LYS A 89 -13.81 -21.99 -43.62
CA LYS A 89 -14.57 -22.23 -44.85
C LYS A 89 -13.62 -22.45 -46.03
N PRO A 90 -13.62 -23.67 -46.62
CA PRO A 90 -12.81 -24.03 -47.77
C PRO A 90 -13.56 -23.81 -49.10
N ARG A 91 -12.75 -23.79 -50.16
CA ARG A 91 -13.03 -23.69 -51.61
C ARG A 91 -13.18 -22.27 -52.16
#